data_AF-A0A1A9Z2C4-F1
#
_entry.id   AF-A0A1A9Z2C4-F1
#
_cell.length_a   1.000
_cell.length_b   1.000
_cell.length_c   1.000
_cell.angle_alpha   90.00
_cell.angle_beta   90.00
_cell.angle_gamma   90.00
#
_symmetry.space_group_name_H-M   'P 1'
#
loop_
_entity.id
_entity.type
_entity.pdbx_description
1 polymer ?
#
loop_
_entity_poly.entity_id
_entity_poly.type
_entity_poly.pdbx_seq_one_letter_code
_entity_poly.pdbx_strand_id
1 'polypeptide(L)'
;MKYHSPGLAAVEDKSGSYHIDINGAPKYNKRFIETYGFYDNLAAVKDKTGWFHIHPDGTECYPSRYLWCGNFQEDLCVVKDKKNQYFHIDHNGEKIYENGYSYTGDFKDGAAVICNKDGLHTHIDYQGQLLHGNWFLGLDIFHKGQARAKDNRGWYHIDKSGQPLYLQRYAQVEPFYNGVAHAETFSGELLIINTQGQKVAQLRPELKKSWQKISSEMVGFWRTETLAIAARLHVLDSLPGSTEDVAQKIRLPSKHLWRLLRALWELGFVENKEELWHLTENGKNLVPHKDCFLSAAAIMWSDVNRIAWKNLTNIICDGKDKHHELFKSTASDENRTIYHQAIDGYAIEDFSALLTLVDWQQHQHVIGIGRSAKMLLEQALKAHKHLHALLLGEAYIFQPISINATLKSRYRLKTHKLYQPWPKMADAIFLPRVLHYWPDEQAIQILQRAHDALLPHGKIYLIEMLLNEKIPDGALLDLNMLAESGGRLRTLSQWTILLKQSSLSVQQHLKITDGVDLLVLNNHIKGTSLCNQKEIPLQNLV
;
A
#
# COMPACT_ATOMS: atom_id res chain seq x y z
N MET A 1 -7.07 36.94 28.80
CA MET A 1 -7.10 35.45 28.76
C MET A 1 -8.47 35.00 29.23
N LYS A 2 -9.10 34.03 28.55
CA LYS A 2 -10.33 33.41 29.07
C LYS A 2 -9.92 32.49 30.22
N TYR A 3 -10.46 32.72 31.40
CA TYR A 3 -10.26 31.83 32.55
C TYR A 3 -11.16 30.60 32.35
N HIS A 4 -10.54 29.43 32.23
CA HIS A 4 -11.24 28.15 32.40
C HIS A 4 -11.16 27.79 33.89
N SER A 5 -12.16 27.05 34.43
CA SER A 5 -12.04 26.47 35.77
C SER A 5 -10.68 25.77 35.89
N PRO A 6 -9.84 26.04 36.91
CA PRO A 6 -10.16 26.61 38.23
C PRO A 6 -9.98 28.14 38.38
N GLY A 7 -10.01 28.91 37.29
CA GLY A 7 -9.85 30.37 37.35
C GLY A 7 -8.40 30.83 37.44
N LEU A 8 -7.47 30.03 36.91
CA LEU A 8 -6.04 30.33 36.86
C LEU A 8 -5.59 30.60 35.42
N ALA A 9 -4.60 31.48 35.26
CA ALA A 9 -4.00 31.79 33.98
C ALA A 9 -2.48 31.60 34.02
N ALA A 10 -1.94 30.96 32.98
CA ALA A 10 -0.50 30.80 32.77
C ALA A 10 0.13 32.16 32.41
N VAL A 11 1.20 32.51 33.10
CA VAL A 11 1.98 33.74 32.87
C VAL A 11 3.47 33.46 32.96
N GLU A 12 4.26 34.38 32.44
CA GLU A 12 5.72 34.33 32.49
C GLU A 12 6.26 35.72 32.83
N ASP A 13 7.24 35.75 33.74
CA ASP A 13 8.05 36.92 34.02
C ASP A 13 9.54 36.55 34.13
N LYS A 14 10.39 37.49 34.55
CA LYS A 14 11.84 37.29 34.66
C LYS A 14 12.25 36.17 35.64
N SER A 15 11.36 35.75 36.54
CA SER A 15 11.58 34.66 37.49
C SER A 15 11.20 33.27 36.94
N GLY A 16 10.53 33.22 35.78
CA GLY A 16 10.05 32.01 35.11
C GLY A 16 8.53 31.99 34.91
N SER A 17 8.01 30.86 34.47
CA SER A 17 6.58 30.65 34.23
C SER A 17 5.84 30.14 35.46
N TYR A 18 4.60 30.59 35.67
CA TYR A 18 3.72 30.20 36.79
C TYR A 18 2.24 30.54 36.50
N HIS A 19 1.36 30.30 37.47
CA HIS A 19 -0.06 30.61 37.37
C HIS A 19 -0.48 31.73 38.33
N ILE A 20 -1.34 32.61 37.83
CA ILE A 20 -1.99 33.69 38.60
C ILE A 20 -3.48 33.46 38.75
N ASP A 21 -4.06 33.99 39.82
CA ASP A 21 -5.51 34.05 40.02
C ASP A 21 -6.15 35.21 39.25
N ILE A 22 -7.48 35.36 39.40
CA ILE A 22 -8.27 36.43 38.77
C ILE A 22 -7.85 37.85 39.18
N ASN A 23 -7.15 38.00 40.31
CA ASN A 23 -6.65 39.29 40.80
C ASN A 23 -5.20 39.54 40.33
N GLY A 24 -4.60 38.62 39.59
CA GLY A 24 -3.21 38.70 39.13
C GLY A 24 -2.19 38.27 40.19
N ALA A 25 -2.63 37.71 41.32
CA ALA A 25 -1.71 37.25 42.36
C ALA A 25 -1.15 35.86 42.01
N PRO A 26 0.16 35.61 42.20
CA PRO A 26 0.73 34.27 42.02
C PRO A 26 0.04 33.26 42.94
N LYS A 27 -0.42 32.15 42.37
CA LYS A 27 -1.11 31.12 43.15
C LYS A 27 -0.17 30.32 44.06
N TYR A 28 1.10 30.22 43.66
CA TYR A 28 2.16 29.53 44.38
C TYR A 28 3.53 30.16 44.07
N ASN A 29 4.54 29.83 44.89
CA ASN A 29 5.88 30.42 44.80
C ASN A 29 6.82 29.70 43.81
N LYS A 30 6.53 28.43 43.47
CA LYS A 30 7.35 27.66 42.51
C LYS A 30 7.33 28.33 41.13
N ARG A 31 8.46 28.26 40.42
CA ARG A 31 8.64 28.77 39.06
C ARG A 31 9.12 27.66 38.15
N PHE A 32 8.60 27.64 36.93
CA PHE A 32 8.87 26.64 35.91
C PHE A 32 9.57 27.28 34.72
N ILE A 33 10.14 26.44 33.86
CA ILE A 33 10.71 26.88 32.57
C ILE A 33 9.58 27.21 31.60
N GLU A 34 8.54 26.39 31.56
CA GLU A 34 7.33 26.58 30.74
C GLU A 34 6.10 26.08 31.51
N THR A 35 4.93 26.67 31.25
CA THR A 35 3.64 26.25 31.82
C THR A 35 2.51 26.44 30.82
N TYR A 36 1.56 25.51 30.79
CA TYR A 36 0.30 25.63 30.05
C TYR A 36 -0.88 25.80 31.01
N GLY A 37 -2.04 26.17 30.47
CA GLY A 37 -3.26 26.34 31.27
C GLY A 37 -3.74 25.04 31.90
N PHE A 38 -4.64 25.17 32.88
CA PHE A 38 -5.27 24.03 33.52
C PHE A 38 -6.37 23.43 32.64
N TYR A 39 -6.30 22.12 32.46
CA TYR A 39 -7.34 21.27 31.87
C TYR A 39 -7.56 20.10 32.82
N ASP A 40 -8.82 19.83 33.14
CA ASP A 40 -9.18 18.81 34.13
C ASP A 40 -8.48 18.98 35.50
N ASN A 41 -8.35 20.23 35.95
CA ASN A 41 -7.63 20.63 37.17
C ASN A 41 -6.14 20.27 37.21
N LEU A 42 -5.52 19.88 36.09
CA LEU A 42 -4.08 19.69 35.95
C LEU A 42 -3.49 20.63 34.92
N ALA A 43 -2.26 21.09 35.16
CA ALA A 43 -1.51 21.89 34.20
C ALA A 43 -0.19 21.23 33.85
N ALA A 44 0.12 21.14 32.56
CA ALA A 44 1.41 20.70 32.08
C ALA A 44 2.47 21.79 32.34
N VAL A 45 3.57 21.41 32.99
CA VAL A 45 4.70 22.29 33.32
C VAL A 45 6.02 21.61 33.00
N LYS A 46 7.06 22.42 32.82
CA LYS A 46 8.42 21.96 32.52
C LYS A 46 9.41 22.51 33.52
N ASP A 47 10.27 21.64 34.03
CA ASP A 47 11.48 22.04 34.74
C ASP A 47 12.73 21.42 34.10
N LYS A 48 13.88 21.54 34.78
CA LYS A 48 15.16 20.98 34.32
C LYS A 48 15.18 19.45 34.17
N THR A 49 14.22 18.75 34.76
CA THR A 49 14.11 17.28 34.76
C THR A 49 13.17 16.75 33.67
N GLY A 50 12.28 17.60 33.15
CA GLY A 50 11.37 17.29 32.05
C GLY A 50 9.98 17.91 32.24
N TRP A 51 9.04 17.45 31.42
CA TRP A 51 7.62 17.79 31.52
C TRP A 51 6.88 16.88 32.50
N PHE A 52 5.91 17.44 33.21
CA PHE A 52 5.00 16.75 34.14
C PHE A 52 3.77 17.61 34.41
N HIS A 53 2.85 17.14 35.25
CA HIS A 53 1.64 17.86 35.62
C HIS A 53 1.62 18.28 37.08
N ILE A 54 0.98 19.43 37.34
CA ILE A 54 0.75 19.97 38.69
C ILE A 54 -0.73 20.19 38.97
N HIS A 55 -1.07 20.13 40.26
CA HIS A 55 -2.37 20.57 40.77
C HIS A 55 -2.46 22.10 40.87
N PRO A 56 -3.67 22.67 41.08
CA PRO A 56 -3.87 24.13 41.15
C PRO A 56 -3.11 24.83 42.28
N ASP A 57 -2.64 24.09 43.29
CA ASP A 57 -1.79 24.60 44.38
C ASP A 57 -0.28 24.58 44.06
N GLY A 58 0.11 24.07 42.88
CA GLY A 58 1.50 23.99 42.43
C GLY A 58 2.23 22.71 42.86
N THR A 59 1.55 21.79 43.54
CA THR A 59 2.11 20.48 43.89
C THR A 59 2.18 19.56 42.68
N GLU A 60 3.20 18.70 42.63
CA GLU A 60 3.37 17.74 41.55
C GLU A 60 2.33 16.62 41.67
N CYS A 61 1.69 16.27 40.56
CA CYS A 61 0.67 15.24 40.54
C CYS A 61 1.29 13.82 40.67
N TYR A 62 2.48 13.61 40.11
CA TYR A 62 3.21 12.34 40.13
C TYR A 62 4.71 12.54 39.86
N PRO A 63 5.58 11.55 40.18
CA PRO A 63 7.03 11.70 40.06
C PRO A 63 7.58 11.50 38.63
N SER A 64 6.80 10.93 37.70
CA SER A 64 7.22 10.68 36.32
C SER A 64 7.62 11.97 35.58
N ARG A 65 8.54 11.84 34.61
CA ARG A 65 9.03 12.95 33.77
C ARG A 65 9.10 12.56 32.31
N TYR A 66 8.59 13.44 31.46
CA TYR A 66 8.41 13.20 30.04
C TYR A 66 9.21 14.19 29.20
N LEU A 67 9.47 13.85 27.93
CA LEU A 67 10.02 14.78 26.95
C LEU A 67 8.99 15.84 26.53
N TRP A 68 7.70 15.50 26.65
CA TRP A 68 6.58 16.40 26.37
C TRP A 68 5.30 15.88 27.03
N CYS A 69 4.41 16.79 27.43
CA CYS A 69 3.07 16.52 27.96
C CYS A 69 2.03 17.35 27.20
N GLY A 70 0.90 16.74 26.85
CA GLY A 70 -0.28 17.42 26.34
C GLY A 70 -1.16 17.95 27.46
N ASN A 71 -2.43 18.21 27.15
CA ASN A 71 -3.44 18.58 28.13
C ASN A 71 -4.28 17.35 28.50
N PHE A 72 -4.88 17.34 29.69
CA PHE A 72 -5.89 16.34 30.03
C PHE A 72 -7.20 16.63 29.27
N GLN A 73 -7.73 15.61 28.60
CA GLN A 73 -9.02 15.62 27.90
C GLN A 73 -9.67 14.24 28.11
N GLU A 74 -10.93 14.23 28.53
CA GLU A 74 -11.67 12.98 28.83
C GLU A 74 -10.89 12.09 29.81
N ASP A 75 -10.41 12.68 30.91
CA ASP A 75 -9.64 12.05 31.99
C ASP A 75 -8.24 11.50 31.62
N LEU A 76 -7.78 11.69 30.39
CA LEU A 76 -6.51 11.16 29.89
C LEU A 76 -5.63 12.24 29.27
N CYS A 77 -4.32 12.02 29.29
CA CYS A 77 -3.34 12.95 28.71
C CYS A 77 -2.33 12.22 27.84
N VAL A 78 -2.01 12.80 26.68
CA VAL A 78 -0.91 12.34 25.84
C VAL A 78 0.44 12.79 26.42
N VAL A 79 1.39 11.87 26.51
CA VAL A 79 2.78 12.19 26.88
C VAL A 79 3.76 11.53 25.92
N LYS A 80 4.97 12.10 25.85
CA LYS A 80 6.10 11.55 25.08
C LYS A 80 7.25 11.14 25.98
N ASP A 81 7.65 9.88 25.92
CA ASP A 81 8.77 9.39 26.74
C ASP A 81 10.15 9.67 26.13
N LYS A 82 11.19 9.26 26.87
CA LYS A 82 12.60 9.39 26.45
C LYS A 82 12.98 8.47 25.28
N LYS A 83 12.13 7.51 24.92
CA LYS A 83 12.28 6.65 23.74
C LYS A 83 11.58 7.24 22.50
N ASN A 84 11.08 8.47 22.59
CA ASN A 84 10.30 9.16 21.56
C ASN A 84 8.95 8.49 21.24
N GLN A 85 8.37 7.75 22.19
CA GLN A 85 7.06 7.12 22.02
C GLN A 85 5.97 7.96 22.67
N TYR A 86 4.85 8.13 21.96
CA TYR A 86 3.63 8.76 22.47
C TYR A 86 2.66 7.71 23.00
N PHE A 87 1.98 8.05 24.10
CA PHE A 87 0.93 7.23 24.73
C PHE A 87 0.08 8.07 25.69
N HIS A 88 -1.03 7.48 26.16
CA HIS A 88 -1.89 8.11 27.16
C HIS A 88 -1.55 7.68 28.59
N ILE A 89 -1.70 8.61 29.52
CA ILE A 89 -1.65 8.40 30.96
C ILE A 89 -2.94 8.87 31.63
N ASP A 90 -3.24 8.30 32.80
CA ASP A 90 -4.28 8.80 33.70
C ASP A 90 -3.78 9.96 34.57
N HIS A 91 -4.66 10.44 35.46
CA HIS A 91 -4.35 11.47 36.45
C HIS A 91 -3.25 11.06 37.45
N ASN A 92 -2.98 9.77 37.66
CA ASN A 92 -1.89 9.29 38.51
C ASN A 92 -0.55 9.20 37.78
N GLY A 93 -0.52 9.50 36.47
CA GLY A 93 0.66 9.35 35.63
C GLY A 93 0.91 7.90 35.22
N GLU A 94 -0.06 7.01 35.42
CA GLU A 94 0.00 5.61 35.03
C GLU A 94 -0.39 5.46 33.56
N LYS A 95 0.38 4.62 32.85
CA LYS A 95 0.16 4.36 31.44
C LYS A 95 -1.08 3.46 31.26
N ILE A 96 -1.99 3.83 30.37
CA ILE A 96 -3.26 3.10 30.19
C ILE A 96 -3.09 1.76 29.43
N TYR A 97 -2.10 1.67 28.56
CA TYR A 97 -1.85 0.51 27.72
C TYR A 97 -0.35 0.38 27.39
N GLU A 98 0.12 -0.84 27.13
CA GLU A 98 1.56 -1.10 26.94
C GLU A 98 2.15 -0.48 25.67
N ASN A 99 1.37 -0.37 24.59
CA ASN A 99 1.86 0.10 23.30
C ASN A 99 2.33 1.56 23.34
N GLY A 100 3.28 1.90 22.47
CA GLY A 100 3.74 3.27 22.23
C GLY A 100 3.75 3.56 20.73
N TYR A 101 3.44 4.79 20.36
CA TYR A 101 3.20 5.19 18.96
C TYR A 101 4.14 6.32 18.51
N SER A 102 4.27 6.51 17.21
CA SER A 102 5.04 7.63 16.63
C SER A 102 4.35 8.98 16.88
N TYR A 103 3.03 8.95 17.00
CA TYR A 103 2.18 10.07 17.39
C TYR A 103 0.90 9.54 18.05
N THR A 104 0.35 10.32 18.96
CA THR A 104 -0.96 10.09 19.58
C THR A 104 -1.62 11.46 19.76
N GLY A 105 -2.86 11.60 19.31
CA GLY A 105 -3.68 12.79 19.53
C GLY A 105 -4.55 12.64 20.78
N ASP A 106 -5.11 13.75 21.23
CA ASP A 106 -5.99 13.79 22.41
C ASP A 106 -7.27 12.96 22.19
N PHE A 107 -7.85 12.46 23.30
CA PHE A 107 -9.16 11.82 23.27
C PHE A 107 -10.28 12.83 23.03
N LYS A 108 -11.22 12.44 22.18
CA LYS A 108 -12.47 13.16 21.94
C LYS A 108 -13.56 12.22 21.50
N ASP A 109 -14.73 12.32 22.13
CA ASP A 109 -15.89 11.46 21.88
C ASP A 109 -15.55 9.95 21.98
N GLY A 110 -14.64 9.59 22.90
CA GLY A 110 -14.23 8.21 23.17
C GLY A 110 -13.26 7.59 22.16
N ALA A 111 -12.60 8.41 21.33
CA ALA A 111 -11.58 7.95 20.40
C ALA A 111 -10.32 8.84 20.46
N ALA A 112 -9.18 8.29 20.09
CA ALA A 112 -7.96 9.05 19.83
C ALA A 112 -7.32 8.57 18.52
N VAL A 113 -6.62 9.46 17.82
CA VAL A 113 -5.85 9.12 16.62
C VAL A 113 -4.43 8.75 17.00
N ILE A 114 -3.94 7.61 16.54
CA ILE A 114 -2.54 7.19 16.68
C ILE A 114 -1.86 7.12 15.31
N CYS A 115 -0.53 7.23 15.29
CA CYS A 115 0.30 7.00 14.11
C CYS A 115 1.33 5.90 14.39
N ASN A 116 1.41 4.89 13.53
CA ASN A 116 2.41 3.84 13.65
C ASN A 116 3.78 4.27 13.10
N LYS A 117 4.76 3.36 13.13
CA LYS A 117 6.12 3.61 12.62
C LYS A 117 6.19 3.80 11.10
N ASP A 118 5.19 3.32 10.37
CA ASP A 118 5.10 3.40 8.90
C ASP A 118 4.39 4.68 8.44
N GLY A 119 4.02 5.57 9.39
CA GLY A 119 3.34 6.83 9.10
C GLY A 119 1.83 6.69 8.83
N LEU A 120 1.25 5.53 9.13
CA LEU A 120 -0.19 5.28 8.96
C LEU A 120 -0.94 5.54 10.26
N HIS A 121 -2.18 6.02 10.10
CA HIS A 121 -3.01 6.51 11.20
C HIS A 121 -4.26 5.65 11.39
N THR A 122 -4.69 5.45 12.63
CA THR A 122 -5.94 4.76 12.97
C THR A 122 -6.51 5.27 14.29
N HIS A 123 -7.72 4.83 14.64
CA HIS A 123 -8.39 5.20 15.88
C HIS A 123 -8.27 4.11 16.95
N ILE A 124 -8.08 4.53 18.20
CA ILE A 124 -8.13 3.68 19.39
C ILE A 124 -9.21 4.14 20.38
N ASP A 125 -9.69 3.21 21.19
CA ASP A 125 -10.51 3.48 22.37
C ASP A 125 -9.65 3.82 23.60
N TYR A 126 -10.31 4.09 24.73
CA TYR A 126 -9.66 4.39 26.01
C TYR A 126 -8.73 3.30 26.52
N GLN A 127 -8.92 2.03 26.11
CA GLN A 127 -8.06 0.91 26.48
C GLN A 127 -6.90 0.70 25.49
N GLY A 128 -6.77 1.56 24.48
CA GLY A 128 -5.76 1.44 23.43
C GLY A 128 -6.07 0.36 22.39
N GLN A 129 -7.30 -0.16 22.37
CA GLN A 129 -7.73 -1.12 21.37
C GLN A 129 -8.17 -0.40 20.10
N LEU A 130 -7.87 -1.00 18.94
CA LEU A 130 -8.28 -0.44 17.66
C LEU A 130 -9.81 -0.42 17.53
N LEU A 131 -10.40 0.74 17.24
CA LEU A 131 -11.83 0.85 16.98
C LEU A 131 -12.24 0.17 15.66
N HIS A 132 -11.30 0.03 14.73
CA HIS A 132 -11.46 -0.65 13.45
C HIS A 132 -10.10 -1.08 12.88
N GLY A 133 -10.10 -2.04 11.95
CA GLY A 133 -8.86 -2.56 11.34
C GLY A 133 -8.22 -1.69 10.25
N ASN A 134 -8.79 -0.53 9.93
CA ASN A 134 -8.33 0.33 8.82
C ASN A 134 -7.21 1.29 9.24
N TRP A 135 -6.24 1.48 8.34
CA TRP A 135 -5.09 2.38 8.51
C TRP A 135 -5.00 3.36 7.33
N PHE A 136 -4.78 4.65 7.61
CA PHE A 136 -4.91 5.73 6.63
C PHE A 136 -3.63 6.58 6.53
N LEU A 137 -3.40 7.20 5.36
CA LEU A 137 -2.29 8.15 5.15
C LEU A 137 -2.46 9.46 5.93
N GLY A 138 -3.69 9.75 6.34
CA GLY A 138 -4.06 10.89 7.18
C GLY A 138 -5.43 10.62 7.78
N LEU A 139 -5.62 11.04 9.02
CA LEU A 139 -6.84 10.75 9.77
C LEU A 139 -7.08 11.84 10.80
N ASP A 140 -8.28 12.39 10.79
CA ASP A 140 -8.75 13.29 11.83
C ASP A 140 -9.53 12.53 12.89
N ILE A 141 -9.63 13.13 14.07
CA ILE A 141 -10.50 12.62 15.12
C ILE A 141 -11.97 12.70 14.71
N PHE A 142 -12.81 11.83 15.28
CA PHE A 142 -14.25 11.89 15.05
C PHE A 142 -14.84 13.23 15.49
N HIS A 143 -15.77 13.72 14.67
CA HIS A 143 -16.63 14.86 14.94
C HIS A 143 -18.05 14.50 14.53
N LYS A 144 -18.96 14.40 15.51
CA LYS A 144 -20.36 13.95 15.29
C LYS A 144 -20.45 12.57 14.63
N GLY A 145 -19.56 11.65 15.01
CA GLY A 145 -19.54 10.26 14.54
C GLY A 145 -18.92 10.03 13.16
N GLN A 146 -18.28 11.05 12.58
CA GLN A 146 -17.62 10.98 11.28
C GLN A 146 -16.22 11.57 11.38
N ALA A 147 -15.29 11.09 10.57
CA ALA A 147 -13.92 11.60 10.53
C ALA A 147 -13.50 11.82 9.08
N ARG A 148 -12.54 12.73 8.86
CA ARG A 148 -11.84 12.82 7.59
C ARG A 148 -10.73 11.79 7.57
N ALA A 149 -10.59 11.07 6.47
CA ALA A 149 -9.53 10.12 6.23
C ALA A 149 -8.90 10.37 4.85
N LYS A 150 -7.64 9.97 4.70
CA LYS A 150 -6.89 10.06 3.46
C LYS A 150 -6.36 8.68 3.07
N ASP A 151 -6.68 8.25 1.85
CA ASP A 151 -6.03 7.11 1.21
C ASP A 151 -5.15 7.59 0.04
N ASN A 152 -4.56 6.65 -0.70
CA ASN A 152 -3.70 6.94 -1.86
C ASN A 152 -4.41 7.73 -2.98
N ARG A 153 -5.76 7.74 -3.00
CA ARG A 153 -6.60 8.44 -3.99
C ARG A 153 -7.09 9.79 -3.50
N GLY A 154 -6.93 10.14 -2.21
CA GLY A 154 -7.26 11.47 -1.68
C GLY A 154 -8.01 11.46 -0.36
N TRP A 155 -8.53 12.64 0.01
CA TRP A 155 -9.32 12.86 1.22
C TRP A 155 -10.81 12.51 1.01
N TYR A 156 -11.45 12.02 2.06
CA TYR A 156 -12.87 11.66 2.14
C TYR A 156 -13.34 11.55 3.59
N HIS A 157 -14.60 11.21 3.79
CA HIS A 157 -15.18 10.98 5.11
C HIS A 157 -15.45 9.50 5.38
N ILE A 158 -15.23 9.10 6.64
CA ILE A 158 -15.51 7.77 7.16
C ILE A 158 -16.47 7.82 8.35
N ASP A 159 -17.17 6.71 8.60
CA ASP A 159 -17.92 6.47 9.82
C ASP A 159 -17.03 5.93 10.97
N LYS A 160 -17.64 5.68 12.14
CA LYS A 160 -16.95 5.09 13.32
C LYS A 160 -16.37 3.69 13.09
N SER A 161 -16.84 2.95 12.08
CA SER A 161 -16.28 1.64 11.70
C SER A 161 -15.11 1.77 10.71
N GLY A 162 -14.73 2.99 10.36
CA GLY A 162 -13.68 3.29 9.39
C GLY A 162 -14.10 3.07 7.94
N GLN A 163 -15.40 2.92 7.67
CA GLN A 163 -15.91 2.71 6.31
C GLN A 163 -16.18 4.05 5.61
N PRO A 164 -15.89 4.16 4.31
CA PRO A 164 -16.19 5.38 3.55
C PRO A 164 -17.68 5.67 3.54
N LEU A 165 -18.06 6.92 3.85
CA LEU A 165 -19.45 7.38 3.67
C LEU A 165 -19.85 7.44 2.19
N TYR A 166 -18.87 7.58 1.29
CA TYR A 166 -19.02 7.64 -0.16
C TYR A 166 -17.71 7.30 -0.88
N LEU A 167 -17.79 7.00 -2.18
CA LEU A 167 -16.66 6.49 -2.98
C LEU A 167 -15.70 7.58 -3.49
N GLN A 168 -16.20 8.79 -3.73
CA GLN A 168 -15.41 9.88 -4.29
C GLN A 168 -14.25 10.28 -3.36
N ARG A 169 -13.13 10.69 -3.97
CA ARG A 169 -11.98 11.27 -3.29
C ARG A 169 -11.72 12.69 -3.78
N TYR A 170 -11.24 13.51 -2.87
CA TYR A 170 -10.98 14.93 -3.10
C TYR A 170 -9.52 15.25 -2.81
N ALA A 171 -9.01 16.30 -3.45
CA ALA A 171 -7.70 16.83 -3.14
C ALA A 171 -7.68 17.36 -1.69
N GLN A 172 -8.80 17.93 -1.24
CA GLN A 172 -9.09 18.33 0.13
C GLN A 172 -10.60 18.22 0.39
N VAL A 173 -10.99 17.92 1.63
CA VAL A 173 -12.38 18.00 2.09
C VAL A 173 -12.40 18.57 3.49
N GLU A 174 -13.36 19.45 3.80
CA GLU A 174 -13.60 19.94 5.16
C GLU A 174 -14.50 18.97 5.94
N PRO A 175 -14.49 18.97 7.29
CA PRO A 175 -15.47 18.24 8.07
C PRO A 175 -16.90 18.69 7.75
N PHE A 176 -17.87 17.81 7.93
CA PHE A 176 -19.27 18.18 7.79
C PHE A 176 -19.72 19.16 8.88
N TYR A 177 -20.22 20.33 8.45
CA TYR A 177 -20.92 21.29 9.28
C TYR A 177 -22.32 21.51 8.70
N ASN A 178 -23.35 21.36 9.54
CA ASN A 178 -24.76 21.49 9.13
C ASN A 178 -25.15 20.59 7.93
N GLY A 179 -24.60 19.37 7.88
CA GLY A 179 -24.92 18.38 6.85
C GLY A 179 -24.19 18.56 5.51
N VAL A 180 -23.31 19.56 5.40
CA VAL A 180 -22.53 19.83 4.19
C VAL A 180 -21.04 20.06 4.48
N ALA A 181 -20.20 19.85 3.47
CA ALA A 181 -18.76 20.10 3.53
C ALA A 181 -18.28 20.78 2.25
N HIS A 182 -17.25 21.61 2.34
CA HIS A 182 -16.50 22.01 1.17
C HIS A 182 -15.57 20.90 0.72
N ALA A 183 -15.46 20.72 -0.59
CA ALA A 183 -14.59 19.73 -1.18
C ALA A 183 -13.90 20.33 -2.42
N GLU A 184 -12.57 20.20 -2.48
CA GLU A 184 -11.79 20.60 -3.65
C GLU A 184 -11.37 19.37 -4.45
N THR A 185 -11.72 19.34 -5.75
CA THR A 185 -11.32 18.25 -6.65
C THR A 185 -9.86 18.41 -7.08
N PHE A 186 -9.28 17.35 -7.64
CA PHE A 186 -7.91 17.38 -8.19
C PHE A 186 -7.74 18.31 -9.41
N SER A 187 -8.84 18.72 -10.06
CA SER A 187 -8.83 19.72 -11.13
C SER A 187 -8.97 21.15 -10.58
N GLY A 188 -9.14 21.33 -9.27
CA GLY A 188 -9.33 22.61 -8.59
C GLY A 188 -10.78 23.10 -8.58
N GLU A 189 -11.76 22.26 -8.95
CA GLU A 189 -13.18 22.60 -8.73
C GLU A 189 -13.45 22.66 -7.23
N LEU A 190 -14.17 23.70 -6.77
CA LEU A 190 -14.60 23.81 -5.38
C LEU A 190 -16.10 23.56 -5.30
N LEU A 191 -16.50 22.59 -4.49
CA LEU A 191 -17.86 22.07 -4.35
C LEU A 191 -18.36 22.20 -2.91
N ILE A 192 -19.68 22.28 -2.77
CA ILE A 192 -20.39 21.89 -1.55
C ILE A 192 -20.94 20.48 -1.76
N ILE A 193 -20.65 19.56 -0.84
CA ILE A 193 -21.17 18.19 -0.86
C ILE A 193 -22.00 17.89 0.37
N ASN A 194 -23.00 17.00 0.25
CA ASN A 194 -23.75 16.48 1.40
C ASN A 194 -23.05 15.26 2.02
N THR A 195 -23.61 14.72 3.11
CA THR A 195 -23.06 13.55 3.83
C THR A 195 -22.96 12.27 3.00
N GLN A 196 -23.68 12.18 1.87
CA GLN A 196 -23.62 11.07 0.91
C GLN A 196 -22.59 11.34 -0.21
N GLY A 197 -21.83 12.44 -0.12
CA GLY A 197 -20.84 12.84 -1.11
C GLY A 197 -21.42 13.43 -2.39
N GLN A 198 -22.72 13.71 -2.42
CA GLN A 198 -23.38 14.26 -3.60
C GLN A 198 -23.15 15.77 -3.68
N LYS A 199 -22.84 16.27 -4.88
CA LYS A 199 -22.69 17.70 -5.16
C LYS A 199 -24.00 18.43 -4.90
N VAL A 200 -23.99 19.35 -3.93
CA VAL A 200 -25.09 20.26 -3.60
C VAL A 200 -24.95 21.55 -4.38
N ALA A 201 -23.73 22.10 -4.46
CA ALA A 201 -23.45 23.35 -5.18
C ALA A 201 -22.02 23.37 -5.71
N GLN A 202 -21.78 24.23 -6.68
CA GLN A 202 -20.44 24.55 -7.19
C GLN A 202 -20.09 25.98 -6.84
N LEU A 203 -18.97 26.15 -6.14
CA LEU A 203 -18.46 27.47 -5.74
C LEU A 203 -17.43 28.00 -6.73
N ARG A 204 -16.62 27.10 -7.32
CA ARG A 204 -15.60 27.43 -8.32
C ARG A 204 -15.51 26.33 -9.39
N PRO A 205 -15.43 26.67 -10.68
CA PRO A 205 -15.16 25.70 -11.73
C PRO A 205 -13.75 25.12 -11.67
N GLU A 206 -13.52 24.05 -12.43
CA GLU A 206 -12.19 23.46 -12.60
C GLU A 206 -11.17 24.52 -13.04
N LEU A 207 -10.02 24.56 -12.36
CA LEU A 207 -8.92 25.46 -12.72
C LEU A 207 -8.16 24.92 -13.94
N LYS A 208 -8.06 23.60 -14.07
CA LYS A 208 -7.51 22.94 -15.26
C LYS A 208 -8.64 22.66 -16.23
N LYS A 209 -8.53 23.10 -17.48
CA LYS A 209 -9.52 22.77 -18.51
C LYS A 209 -9.52 21.25 -18.74
N SER A 210 -10.70 20.64 -18.78
CA SER A 210 -10.88 19.20 -18.93
C SER A 210 -10.08 18.58 -20.09
N TRP A 211 -9.98 19.27 -21.23
CA TRP A 211 -9.23 18.78 -22.40
C TRP A 211 -7.71 18.67 -22.17
N GLN A 212 -7.11 19.51 -21.31
CA GLN A 212 -5.66 19.45 -21.03
C GLN A 212 -5.32 18.20 -20.22
N LYS A 213 -6.19 17.82 -19.30
CA LYS A 213 -6.06 16.56 -18.56
C LYS A 213 -6.16 15.38 -19.53
N ILE A 214 -7.21 15.35 -20.37
CA ILE A 214 -7.40 14.29 -21.37
C ILE A 214 -6.18 14.21 -22.31
N SER A 215 -5.71 15.34 -22.81
CA SER A 215 -4.52 15.40 -23.66
C SER A 215 -3.27 14.90 -22.94
N SER A 216 -3.10 15.17 -21.65
CA SER A 216 -1.99 14.64 -20.85
C SER A 216 -2.07 13.12 -20.67
N GLU A 217 -3.26 12.54 -20.55
CA GLU A 217 -3.43 11.08 -20.47
C GLU A 217 -3.06 10.41 -21.81
N MET A 218 -3.48 11.00 -22.94
CA MET A 218 -3.18 10.48 -24.29
C MET A 218 -1.68 10.38 -24.58
N VAL A 219 -0.87 11.23 -23.93
CA VAL A 219 0.58 11.27 -24.11
C VAL A 219 1.34 10.63 -22.95
N GLY A 220 0.65 9.90 -22.06
CA GLY A 220 1.26 9.21 -20.92
C GLY A 220 2.39 8.26 -21.34
N PHE A 221 2.30 7.66 -22.53
CA PHE A 221 3.35 6.80 -23.10
C PHE A 221 4.70 7.51 -23.30
N TRP A 222 4.73 8.84 -23.44
CA TRP A 222 6.00 9.59 -23.49
C TRP A 222 6.85 9.33 -22.26
N ARG A 223 6.23 9.18 -21.08
CA ARG A 223 6.92 8.87 -19.84
C ARG A 223 7.57 7.48 -19.92
N THR A 224 6.78 6.46 -20.28
CA THR A 224 7.26 5.08 -20.47
C THR A 224 8.43 5.00 -21.44
N GLU A 225 8.29 5.60 -22.63
CA GLU A 225 9.33 5.58 -23.66
C GLU A 225 10.57 6.36 -23.21
N THR A 226 10.42 7.49 -22.52
CA THR A 226 11.56 8.29 -22.01
C THR A 226 12.41 7.48 -21.03
N LEU A 227 11.78 6.78 -20.08
CA LEU A 227 12.49 5.93 -19.11
C LEU A 227 13.16 4.74 -19.78
N ALA A 228 12.48 4.10 -20.74
CA ALA A 228 13.03 3.00 -21.51
C ALA A 228 14.26 3.44 -22.33
N ILE A 229 14.19 4.60 -23.00
CA ILE A 229 15.30 5.16 -23.78
C ILE A 229 16.48 5.50 -22.86
N ALA A 230 16.23 6.11 -21.71
CA ALA A 230 17.28 6.42 -20.73
C ALA A 230 17.99 5.15 -20.22
N ALA A 231 17.24 4.08 -19.99
CA ALA A 231 17.77 2.79 -19.59
C ALA A 231 18.58 2.12 -20.71
N ARG A 232 18.05 2.06 -21.94
CA ARG A 232 18.73 1.45 -23.10
C ARG A 232 20.03 2.18 -23.48
N LEU A 233 20.04 3.50 -23.33
CA LEU A 233 21.18 4.33 -23.70
C LEU A 233 22.21 4.50 -22.57
N HIS A 234 21.98 3.88 -21.40
CA HIS A 234 22.91 3.96 -20.27
C HIS A 234 23.25 5.43 -19.89
N VAL A 235 22.20 6.27 -19.87
CA VAL A 235 22.36 7.70 -19.57
C VAL A 235 22.60 7.91 -18.08
N LEU A 236 21.87 7.20 -17.23
CA LEU A 236 21.81 7.44 -15.79
C LEU A 236 23.10 7.01 -15.07
N ASP A 237 23.75 5.95 -15.51
CA ASP A 237 25.04 5.44 -15.00
C ASP A 237 26.22 6.37 -15.32
N SER A 238 26.05 7.29 -16.26
CA SER A 238 27.09 8.25 -16.64
C SER A 238 27.01 9.58 -15.86
N LEU A 239 26.04 9.71 -14.96
CA LEU A 239 25.86 10.87 -14.08
C LEU A 239 26.61 10.68 -12.74
N PRO A 240 27.11 11.77 -12.13
CA PRO A 240 26.91 13.16 -12.50
C PRO A 240 27.85 13.67 -13.61
N GLY A 241 27.46 14.77 -14.26
CA GLY A 241 28.31 15.44 -15.27
C GLY A 241 27.57 16.52 -16.07
N SER A 242 28.32 17.33 -16.82
CA SER A 242 27.76 18.25 -17.82
C SER A 242 27.15 17.46 -18.98
N THR A 243 26.30 18.10 -19.80
CA THR A 243 25.73 17.45 -20.99
C THR A 243 26.84 16.99 -21.94
N GLU A 244 27.84 17.81 -22.14
CA GLU A 244 29.00 17.58 -23.01
C GLU A 244 29.81 16.37 -22.55
N ASP A 245 30.14 16.32 -21.26
CA ASP A 245 30.93 15.22 -20.67
C ASP A 245 30.19 13.90 -20.78
N VAL A 246 28.90 13.89 -20.44
CA VAL A 246 28.07 12.67 -20.51
C VAL A 246 27.93 12.24 -21.97
N ALA A 247 27.62 13.16 -22.87
CA ALA A 247 27.50 12.89 -24.31
C ALA A 247 28.77 12.26 -24.88
N GLN A 248 29.95 12.75 -24.48
CA GLN A 248 31.22 12.18 -24.88
C GLN A 248 31.44 10.76 -24.31
N LYS A 249 31.11 10.54 -23.03
CA LYS A 249 31.24 9.23 -22.36
C LYS A 249 30.41 8.14 -23.06
N ILE A 250 29.14 8.43 -23.35
CA ILE A 250 28.20 7.45 -23.95
C ILE A 250 28.07 7.57 -25.47
N ARG A 251 28.92 8.39 -26.10
CA ARG A 251 29.00 8.58 -27.57
C ARG A 251 27.65 8.98 -28.21
N LEU A 252 26.95 9.92 -27.58
CA LEU A 252 25.69 10.47 -28.09
C LEU A 252 25.85 11.93 -28.54
N PRO A 253 25.01 12.43 -29.47
CA PRO A 253 24.98 13.85 -29.80
C PRO A 253 24.50 14.70 -28.59
N SER A 254 25.32 15.64 -28.12
CA SER A 254 25.01 16.49 -26.95
C SER A 254 23.62 17.15 -27.04
N LYS A 255 23.24 17.70 -28.20
CA LYS A 255 21.92 18.32 -28.41
C LYS A 255 20.74 17.35 -28.17
N HIS A 256 20.89 16.08 -28.52
CA HIS A 256 19.84 15.08 -28.30
C HIS A 256 19.84 14.59 -26.85
N LEU A 257 21.03 14.38 -26.27
CA LEU A 257 21.15 14.00 -24.87
C LEU A 257 20.56 15.08 -23.95
N TRP A 258 20.81 16.36 -24.23
CA TRP A 258 20.22 17.47 -23.47
C TRP A 258 18.69 17.43 -23.45
N ARG A 259 18.06 17.12 -24.58
CA ARG A 259 16.59 17.00 -24.68
C ARG A 259 16.07 15.84 -23.82
N LEU A 260 16.78 14.72 -23.80
CA LEU A 260 16.45 13.56 -22.98
C LEU A 260 16.62 13.87 -21.48
N LEU A 261 17.74 14.48 -21.08
CA LEU A 261 18.00 14.87 -19.70
C LEU A 261 16.98 15.89 -19.19
N ARG A 262 16.56 16.85 -20.03
CA ARG A 262 15.49 17.78 -19.69
C ARG A 262 14.15 17.08 -19.45
N ALA A 263 13.81 16.06 -20.26
CA ALA A 263 12.61 15.26 -20.04
C ALA A 263 12.71 14.44 -18.74
N LEU A 264 13.87 13.81 -18.48
CA LEU A 264 14.12 13.09 -17.23
C LEU A 264 14.06 14.00 -15.99
N TRP A 265 14.42 15.27 -16.14
CA TRP A 265 14.33 16.27 -15.09
C TRP A 265 12.88 16.62 -14.78
N GLU A 266 12.06 16.84 -15.81
CA GLU A 266 10.61 17.06 -15.66
C GLU A 266 9.93 15.86 -14.98
N LEU A 267 10.39 14.64 -15.26
CA LEU A 267 9.91 13.41 -14.62
C LEU A 267 10.51 13.18 -13.22
N GLY A 268 11.44 14.02 -12.77
CA GLY A 268 12.05 13.95 -11.44
C GLY A 268 13.07 12.82 -11.23
N PHE A 269 13.67 12.29 -12.31
CA PHE A 269 14.72 11.25 -12.25
C PHE A 269 16.13 11.85 -12.20
N VAL A 270 16.30 13.05 -12.75
CA VAL A 270 17.54 13.81 -12.65
C VAL A 270 17.24 15.22 -12.18
N GLU A 271 18.26 15.94 -11.74
CA GLU A 271 18.19 17.37 -11.45
C GLU A 271 19.39 18.09 -12.07
N ASN A 272 19.23 19.36 -12.42
CA ASN A 272 20.34 20.19 -12.88
C ASN A 272 20.75 21.15 -11.74
N LYS A 273 22.00 21.04 -11.29
CA LYS A 273 22.61 21.91 -10.27
C LYS A 273 23.90 22.47 -10.85
N GLU A 274 23.98 23.80 -10.96
CA GLU A 274 25.18 24.49 -11.44
C GLU A 274 25.68 23.91 -12.79
N GLU A 275 24.76 23.72 -13.75
CA GLU A 275 25.01 23.15 -15.09
C GLU A 275 25.42 21.66 -15.11
N LEU A 276 25.47 20.99 -13.96
CA LEU A 276 25.71 19.56 -13.84
C LEU A 276 24.41 18.80 -13.62
N TRP A 277 24.27 17.67 -14.31
CA TRP A 277 23.18 16.73 -14.10
C TRP A 277 23.51 15.77 -12.97
N HIS A 278 22.59 15.59 -12.04
CA HIS A 278 22.69 14.66 -10.92
C HIS A 278 21.49 13.72 -10.89
N LEU A 279 21.67 12.51 -10.36
CA LEU A 279 20.56 11.59 -10.09
C LEU A 279 19.78 12.05 -8.87
N THR A 280 18.45 12.05 -8.96
CA THR A 280 17.58 12.08 -7.79
C THR A 280 17.51 10.68 -7.15
N GLU A 281 16.82 10.53 -6.01
CA GLU A 281 16.53 9.20 -5.44
C GLU A 281 15.77 8.30 -6.43
N ASN A 282 14.81 8.84 -7.18
CA ASN A 282 14.11 8.10 -8.23
C ASN A 282 15.07 7.70 -9.38
N GLY A 283 15.98 8.59 -9.75
CA GLY A 283 17.02 8.31 -10.75
C GLY A 283 17.91 7.14 -10.37
N LYS A 284 18.37 7.09 -9.12
CA LYS A 284 19.23 6.01 -8.60
C LYS A 284 18.58 4.64 -8.76
N ASN A 285 17.27 4.55 -8.51
CA ASN A 285 16.51 3.31 -8.65
C ASN A 285 16.37 2.82 -10.11
N LEU A 286 16.65 3.67 -11.10
CA LEU A 286 16.56 3.32 -12.53
C LEU A 286 17.93 3.10 -13.20
N VAL A 287 19.03 3.27 -12.46
CA VAL A 287 20.39 3.06 -12.99
C VAL A 287 20.53 1.63 -13.52
N PRO A 288 20.88 1.41 -14.79
CA PRO A 288 21.01 0.07 -15.34
C PRO A 288 22.15 -0.71 -14.67
N HIS A 289 21.81 -1.83 -14.04
CA HIS A 289 22.77 -2.87 -13.62
C HIS A 289 22.07 -4.23 -13.60
N LYS A 290 22.85 -5.31 -13.53
CA LYS A 290 22.36 -6.71 -13.61
C LYS A 290 21.29 -7.07 -12.56
N ASP A 291 21.27 -6.37 -11.44
CA ASP A 291 20.35 -6.61 -10.32
C ASP A 291 19.24 -5.53 -10.25
N CYS A 292 19.25 -4.54 -11.16
CA CYS A 292 18.25 -3.45 -11.19
C CYS A 292 17.03 -3.89 -11.98
N PHE A 293 15.95 -4.25 -11.29
CA PHE A 293 14.74 -4.67 -11.99
C PHE A 293 13.95 -3.51 -12.59
N LEU A 294 14.02 -2.29 -12.02
CA LEU A 294 13.24 -1.14 -12.51
C LEU A 294 13.75 -0.64 -13.86
N SER A 295 15.07 -0.71 -14.10
CA SER A 295 15.65 -0.43 -15.42
C SER A 295 15.14 -1.43 -16.46
N ALA A 296 15.16 -2.72 -16.11
CA ALA A 296 14.59 -3.77 -16.95
C ALA A 296 13.06 -3.61 -17.16
N ALA A 297 12.34 -3.19 -16.11
CA ALA A 297 10.90 -2.97 -16.16
C ALA A 297 10.53 -1.79 -17.07
N ALA A 298 11.29 -0.68 -17.04
CA ALA A 298 11.08 0.44 -17.95
C ALA A 298 11.18 0.00 -19.42
N ILE A 299 12.19 -0.84 -19.72
CA ILE A 299 12.37 -1.42 -21.05
C ILE A 299 11.23 -2.38 -21.40
N MET A 300 10.91 -3.32 -20.51
CA MET A 300 9.85 -4.31 -20.68
C MET A 300 8.50 -3.65 -20.99
N TRP A 301 8.12 -2.63 -20.21
CA TRP A 301 6.83 -1.95 -20.38
C TRP A 301 6.75 -1.14 -21.68
N SER A 302 7.87 -0.66 -22.23
CA SER A 302 7.87 -0.04 -23.56
C SER A 302 7.62 -1.07 -24.67
N ASP A 303 8.26 -2.25 -24.59
CA ASP A 303 8.14 -3.28 -25.63
C ASP A 303 6.77 -4.00 -25.59
N VAL A 304 6.39 -4.50 -24.41
CA VAL A 304 5.15 -5.29 -24.23
C VAL A 304 3.93 -4.44 -24.55
N ASN A 305 3.85 -3.23 -23.99
CA ASN A 305 2.66 -2.39 -24.17
C ASN A 305 2.48 -2.01 -25.64
N ARG A 306 3.56 -1.64 -26.34
CA ARG A 306 3.47 -1.25 -27.76
C ARG A 306 2.93 -2.39 -28.63
N ILE A 307 3.37 -3.63 -28.39
CA ILE A 307 2.98 -4.78 -29.20
C ILE A 307 1.56 -5.23 -28.86
N ALA A 308 1.25 -5.41 -27.56
CA ALA A 308 -0.04 -5.90 -27.09
C ALA A 308 -1.17 -4.90 -27.41
N TRP A 309 -0.98 -3.61 -27.09
CA TRP A 309 -2.05 -2.62 -27.18
C TRP A 309 -2.42 -2.24 -28.61
N LYS A 310 -1.51 -2.43 -29.58
CA LYS A 310 -1.79 -2.14 -31.00
C LYS A 310 -2.97 -2.94 -31.56
N ASN A 311 -3.19 -4.15 -31.03
CA ASN A 311 -4.27 -5.04 -31.47
C ASN A 311 -5.53 -4.96 -30.60
N LEU A 312 -5.50 -4.22 -29.48
CA LEU A 312 -6.55 -4.23 -28.47
C LEU A 312 -7.92 -3.81 -29.02
N THR A 313 -7.98 -2.82 -29.92
CA THR A 313 -9.24 -2.42 -30.58
C THR A 313 -9.91 -3.60 -31.28
N ASN A 314 -9.13 -4.41 -32.00
CA ASN A 314 -9.67 -5.58 -32.71
C ASN A 314 -10.12 -6.67 -31.74
N ILE A 315 -9.37 -6.88 -30.63
CA ILE A 315 -9.73 -7.84 -29.59
C ILE A 315 -11.07 -7.46 -28.94
N ILE A 316 -11.24 -6.19 -28.58
CA ILE A 316 -12.49 -5.67 -27.99
C ILE A 316 -13.66 -5.85 -28.97
N CYS A 317 -13.46 -5.55 -30.25
CA CYS A 317 -14.50 -5.71 -31.27
C CYS A 317 -14.84 -7.18 -31.57
N ASP A 318 -13.91 -8.13 -31.49
CA ASP A 318 -14.20 -9.57 -31.64
C ASP A 318 -15.07 -10.08 -30.47
N GLY A 319 -14.92 -9.48 -29.28
CA GLY A 319 -15.71 -9.79 -28.08
C GLY A 319 -15.53 -11.21 -27.55
N LYS A 320 -14.49 -11.93 -28.00
CA LYS A 320 -14.21 -13.31 -27.63
C LYS A 320 -13.07 -13.40 -26.64
N ASP A 321 -13.30 -14.15 -25.58
CA ASP A 321 -12.31 -14.48 -24.56
C ASP A 321 -11.39 -15.59 -25.06
N LYS A 322 -10.41 -15.22 -25.90
CA LYS A 322 -9.45 -16.15 -26.50
C LYS A 322 -8.05 -15.91 -25.98
N HIS A 323 -7.46 -16.98 -25.43
CA HIS A 323 -6.04 -16.99 -25.16
C HIS A 323 -5.23 -16.86 -26.45
N HIS A 324 -4.20 -16.03 -26.45
CA HIS A 324 -3.27 -15.86 -27.57
C HIS A 324 -1.81 -15.91 -27.10
N GLU A 325 -0.88 -15.97 -28.05
CA GLU A 325 0.55 -16.14 -27.74
C GLU A 325 1.10 -14.98 -26.91
N LEU A 326 1.77 -15.32 -25.80
CA LEU A 326 2.36 -14.36 -24.88
C LEU A 326 3.60 -13.73 -25.49
N PHE A 327 3.86 -12.45 -25.20
CA PHE A 327 5.09 -11.77 -25.65
C PHE A 327 6.36 -12.58 -25.32
N LYS A 328 6.46 -13.10 -24.10
CA LYS A 328 7.61 -13.88 -23.63
C LYS A 328 7.87 -15.19 -24.39
N SER A 329 6.84 -15.78 -25.02
CA SER A 329 7.03 -16.99 -25.84
C SER A 329 7.62 -16.68 -27.22
N THR A 330 7.42 -15.48 -27.74
CA THR A 330 7.87 -15.07 -29.09
C THR A 330 9.03 -14.07 -29.08
N ALA A 331 9.38 -13.53 -27.91
CA ALA A 331 10.51 -12.61 -27.73
C ALA A 331 11.87 -13.23 -28.06
N SER A 332 12.81 -12.38 -28.50
CA SER A 332 14.23 -12.71 -28.61
C SER A 332 14.82 -13.04 -27.23
N ASP A 333 15.96 -13.74 -27.19
CA ASP A 333 16.62 -14.10 -25.93
C ASP A 333 17.02 -12.88 -25.08
N GLU A 334 17.40 -11.79 -25.74
CA GLU A 334 17.71 -10.50 -25.09
C GLU A 334 16.46 -9.92 -24.42
N ASN A 335 15.37 -9.75 -25.18
CA ASN A 335 14.12 -9.17 -24.65
C ASN A 335 13.51 -10.05 -23.55
N ARG A 336 13.61 -11.37 -23.70
CA ARG A 336 13.16 -12.33 -22.68
C ARG A 336 14.01 -12.24 -21.41
N THR A 337 15.31 -12.02 -21.51
CA THR A 337 16.18 -11.79 -20.35
C THR A 337 15.76 -10.53 -19.59
N ILE A 338 15.52 -9.42 -20.30
CA ILE A 338 15.05 -8.17 -19.71
C ILE A 338 13.68 -8.36 -19.04
N TYR A 339 12.75 -9.01 -19.73
CA TYR A 339 11.43 -9.33 -19.17
C TYR A 339 11.54 -10.14 -17.88
N HIS A 340 12.37 -11.19 -17.85
CA HIS A 340 12.56 -11.99 -16.64
C HIS A 340 13.20 -11.21 -15.50
N GLN A 341 14.17 -10.34 -15.77
CA GLN A 341 14.78 -9.50 -14.75
C GLN A 341 13.74 -8.55 -14.11
N ALA A 342 12.84 -7.98 -14.92
CA ALA A 342 11.75 -7.14 -14.43
C ALA A 342 10.76 -7.93 -13.56
N ILE A 343 10.27 -9.06 -14.06
CA ILE A 343 9.29 -9.90 -13.35
C ILE A 343 9.86 -10.48 -12.06
N ASP A 344 11.13 -10.89 -12.05
CA ASP A 344 11.80 -11.37 -10.84
C ASP A 344 11.84 -10.29 -9.76
N GLY A 345 12.15 -9.05 -10.13
CA GLY A 345 12.16 -7.94 -9.18
C GLY A 345 10.78 -7.62 -8.60
N TYR A 346 9.75 -7.53 -9.45
CA TYR A 346 8.37 -7.38 -8.98
C TYR A 346 7.96 -8.52 -8.04
N ALA A 347 8.33 -9.77 -8.35
CA ALA A 347 8.01 -10.92 -7.52
C ALA A 347 8.71 -10.89 -6.15
N ILE A 348 9.94 -10.36 -6.07
CA ILE A 348 10.65 -10.20 -4.80
C ILE A 348 9.90 -9.19 -3.91
N GLU A 349 9.53 -8.04 -4.46
CA GLU A 349 8.82 -6.99 -3.72
C GLU A 349 7.41 -7.46 -3.30
N ASP A 350 6.61 -7.92 -4.27
CA ASP A 350 5.20 -8.29 -4.09
C ASP A 350 5.00 -9.44 -3.08
N PHE A 351 5.91 -10.40 -3.05
CA PHE A 351 5.70 -11.67 -2.32
C PHE A 351 6.59 -11.83 -1.08
N SER A 352 7.39 -10.82 -0.74
CA SER A 352 8.25 -10.84 0.46
C SER A 352 7.48 -11.16 1.76
N ALA A 353 6.30 -10.57 1.93
CA ALA A 353 5.43 -10.80 3.10
C ALA A 353 4.92 -12.25 3.22
N LEU A 354 4.90 -13.03 2.13
CA LEU A 354 4.45 -14.42 2.16
C LEU A 354 5.40 -15.33 2.94
N LEU A 355 6.67 -14.92 3.11
CA LEU A 355 7.62 -15.65 3.96
C LEU A 355 7.18 -15.70 5.43
N THR A 356 6.45 -14.69 5.89
CA THR A 356 5.96 -14.60 7.27
C THR A 356 4.50 -15.01 7.42
N LEU A 357 3.68 -14.80 6.39
CA LEU A 357 2.23 -15.07 6.45
C LEU A 357 1.87 -16.54 6.22
N VAL A 358 2.72 -17.28 5.50
CA VAL A 358 2.52 -18.71 5.28
C VAL A 358 3.23 -19.48 6.40
N ASP A 359 2.52 -20.43 7.01
CA ASP A 359 3.14 -21.37 7.95
C ASP A 359 3.92 -22.45 7.19
N TRP A 360 5.13 -22.12 6.77
CA TRP A 360 6.02 -23.00 6.02
C TRP A 360 6.44 -24.27 6.77
N GLN A 361 6.27 -24.32 8.09
CA GLN A 361 6.61 -25.51 8.87
C GLN A 361 5.61 -26.65 8.65
N GLN A 362 4.38 -26.34 8.22
CA GLN A 362 3.35 -27.35 7.92
C GLN A 362 3.60 -28.07 6.59
N HIS A 363 4.48 -27.54 5.74
CA HIS A 363 4.71 -28.04 4.39
C HIS A 363 6.07 -28.72 4.28
N GLN A 364 6.16 -29.73 3.42
CA GLN A 364 7.38 -30.47 3.11
C GLN A 364 7.65 -30.45 1.60
N HIS A 365 6.61 -30.59 0.77
CA HIS A 365 6.74 -30.70 -0.68
C HIS A 365 5.88 -29.65 -1.38
N VAL A 366 6.53 -28.61 -1.90
CA VAL A 366 5.86 -27.46 -2.50
C VAL A 366 6.02 -27.45 -4.02
N ILE A 367 4.95 -27.08 -4.72
CA ILE A 367 5.00 -26.78 -6.16
C ILE A 367 4.80 -25.28 -6.35
N GLY A 368 5.67 -24.65 -7.12
CA GLY A 368 5.48 -23.27 -7.59
C GLY A 368 5.20 -23.26 -9.07
N ILE A 369 4.26 -22.42 -9.50
CA ILE A 369 3.87 -22.30 -10.91
C ILE A 369 4.36 -20.98 -11.49
N GLY A 370 5.00 -21.04 -12.66
CA GLY A 370 5.42 -19.86 -13.40
C GLY A 370 6.71 -19.22 -12.88
N ARG A 371 7.14 -18.13 -13.54
CA ARG A 371 8.41 -17.45 -13.22
C ARG A 371 8.38 -16.81 -11.83
N SER A 372 7.29 -16.12 -11.50
CA SER A 372 7.10 -15.40 -10.24
C SER A 372 7.27 -16.29 -9.01
N ALA A 373 6.85 -17.55 -9.09
CA ALA A 373 7.03 -18.51 -7.99
C ALA A 373 8.50 -18.86 -7.72
N LYS A 374 9.40 -18.67 -8.69
CA LYS A 374 10.84 -18.94 -8.53
C LYS A 374 11.40 -18.15 -7.35
N MET A 375 11.11 -16.84 -7.31
CA MET A 375 11.67 -15.93 -6.30
C MET A 375 11.17 -16.29 -4.90
N LEU A 376 9.86 -16.50 -4.77
CA LEU A 376 9.23 -16.92 -3.51
C LEU A 376 9.83 -18.23 -2.99
N LEU A 377 9.92 -19.25 -3.85
CA LEU A 377 10.41 -20.56 -3.47
C LEU A 377 11.90 -20.55 -3.08
N GLU A 378 12.74 -19.81 -3.80
CA GLU A 378 14.16 -19.71 -3.44
C GLU A 378 14.38 -19.05 -2.08
N GLN A 379 13.58 -18.04 -1.73
CA GLN A 379 13.64 -17.41 -0.41
C GLN A 379 13.13 -18.37 0.67
N ALA A 380 12.01 -19.06 0.43
CA ALA A 380 11.46 -20.04 1.36
C ALA A 380 12.43 -21.21 1.61
N LEU A 381 13.05 -21.77 0.56
CA LEU A 381 14.01 -22.88 0.68
C LEU A 381 15.29 -22.51 1.44
N LYS A 382 15.71 -21.24 1.38
CA LYS A 382 16.84 -20.71 2.17
C LYS A 382 16.47 -20.59 3.64
N ALA A 383 15.25 -20.14 3.95
CA ALA A 383 14.74 -19.99 5.31
C ALA A 383 14.38 -21.34 5.96
N HIS A 384 13.92 -22.32 5.17
CA HIS A 384 13.38 -23.59 5.64
C HIS A 384 14.09 -24.79 5.01
N LYS A 385 14.99 -25.41 5.80
CA LYS A 385 15.86 -26.51 5.34
C LYS A 385 15.13 -27.83 5.07
N HIS A 386 13.91 -28.00 5.59
CA HIS A 386 13.10 -29.20 5.39
C HIS A 386 12.36 -29.22 4.05
N LEU A 387 12.11 -28.05 3.44
CA LEU A 387 11.30 -27.95 2.22
C LEU A 387 11.96 -28.62 1.00
N HIS A 388 11.14 -29.24 0.17
CA HIS A 388 11.45 -29.66 -1.19
C HIS A 388 10.54 -28.91 -2.14
N ALA A 389 11.10 -28.33 -3.21
CA ALA A 389 10.34 -27.54 -4.16
C ALA A 389 10.47 -28.06 -5.60
N LEU A 390 9.37 -27.94 -6.34
CA LEU A 390 9.31 -28.15 -7.78
C LEU A 390 8.74 -26.90 -8.45
N LEU A 391 9.52 -26.24 -9.31
CA LEU A 391 9.01 -25.18 -10.18
C LEU A 391 8.47 -25.80 -11.47
N LEU A 392 7.19 -25.60 -11.74
CA LEU A 392 6.52 -26.01 -12.98
C LEU A 392 6.21 -24.80 -13.87
N GLY A 393 6.39 -24.96 -15.16
CA GLY A 393 5.97 -23.98 -16.16
C GLY A 393 6.51 -24.31 -17.54
N GLU A 394 6.26 -23.44 -18.50
CA GLU A 394 6.66 -23.66 -19.88
C GLU A 394 8.15 -23.39 -20.12
N ALA A 395 8.72 -23.87 -21.23
CA ALA A 395 10.17 -23.78 -21.47
C ALA A 395 10.70 -22.33 -21.41
N TYR A 396 9.92 -21.38 -21.93
CA TYR A 396 10.32 -19.97 -21.98
C TYR A 396 10.48 -19.34 -20.59
N ILE A 397 9.85 -19.85 -19.52
CA ILE A 397 10.02 -19.28 -18.17
C ILE A 397 11.38 -19.62 -17.55
N PHE A 398 12.06 -20.63 -18.09
CA PHE A 398 13.29 -21.19 -17.57
C PHE A 398 14.53 -20.68 -18.31
N GLN A 399 14.43 -19.72 -19.25
CA GLN A 399 15.59 -19.28 -20.01
C GLN A 399 15.73 -17.75 -20.00
N PRO A 400 16.82 -17.18 -19.44
CA PRO A 400 17.83 -17.84 -18.60
C PRO A 400 17.28 -18.14 -17.19
N ILE A 401 17.52 -19.35 -16.67
CA ILE A 401 17.32 -19.69 -15.26
C ILE A 401 18.53 -20.43 -14.73
N SER A 402 18.95 -20.07 -13.52
CA SER A 402 19.86 -20.89 -12.73
C SER A 402 19.23 -21.13 -11.36
N ILE A 403 19.36 -22.35 -10.87
CA ILE A 403 19.09 -22.69 -9.48
C ILE A 403 20.40 -22.48 -8.72
N ASN A 404 20.32 -21.80 -7.57
CA ASN A 404 21.46 -21.67 -6.67
C ASN A 404 22.04 -23.06 -6.36
N ALA A 405 23.35 -23.22 -6.50
CA ALA A 405 24.03 -24.51 -6.31
C ALA A 405 23.69 -25.18 -4.97
N THR A 406 23.50 -24.38 -3.91
CA THR A 406 23.15 -24.85 -2.56
C THR A 406 21.74 -25.46 -2.46
N LEU A 407 20.84 -25.10 -3.38
CA LEU A 407 19.44 -25.56 -3.38
C LEU A 407 19.21 -26.76 -4.31
N LYS A 408 20.16 -27.12 -5.17
CA LYS A 408 19.98 -28.13 -6.23
C LYS A 408 19.49 -29.50 -5.74
N SER A 409 19.84 -29.91 -4.52
CA SER A 409 19.37 -31.19 -3.96
C SER A 409 17.89 -31.20 -3.63
N ARG A 410 17.29 -30.03 -3.36
CA ARG A 410 15.93 -29.85 -2.86
C ARG A 410 15.04 -28.99 -3.75
N TYR A 411 15.57 -28.43 -4.82
CA TYR A 411 14.83 -27.58 -5.75
C TYR A 411 15.01 -28.06 -7.18
N ARG A 412 13.91 -28.47 -7.80
CA ARG A 412 13.88 -28.97 -9.18
C ARG A 412 13.05 -28.06 -10.07
N LEU A 413 13.47 -27.92 -11.31
CA LEU A 413 12.72 -27.24 -12.36
C LEU A 413 12.21 -28.30 -13.34
N LYS A 414 10.97 -28.16 -13.79
CA LYS A 414 10.41 -29.07 -14.79
C LYS A 414 9.57 -28.29 -15.80
N THR A 415 10.02 -28.32 -17.05
CA THR A 415 9.23 -27.91 -18.21
C THR A 415 7.97 -28.75 -18.30
N HIS A 416 6.82 -28.07 -18.26
CA HIS A 416 5.51 -28.69 -18.19
C HIS A 416 4.44 -27.75 -18.75
N LYS A 417 3.54 -28.27 -19.59
CA LYS A 417 2.36 -27.51 -20.03
C LYS A 417 1.31 -27.55 -18.93
N LEU A 418 0.80 -26.41 -18.50
CA LEU A 418 -0.04 -26.31 -17.30
C LEU A 418 -1.36 -27.09 -17.38
N TYR A 419 -1.88 -27.34 -18.58
CA TYR A 419 -3.08 -28.17 -18.82
C TYR A 419 -2.88 -29.67 -18.67
N GLN A 420 -1.62 -30.14 -18.71
CA GLN A 420 -1.31 -31.55 -18.55
C GLN A 420 -1.32 -31.94 -17.06
N PRO A 421 -1.59 -33.20 -16.71
CA PRO A 421 -1.55 -33.66 -15.32
C PRO A 421 -0.23 -33.33 -14.61
N TRP A 422 -0.32 -32.84 -13.38
CA TRP A 422 0.84 -32.49 -12.54
C TRP A 422 1.24 -33.66 -11.64
N PRO A 423 2.50 -33.71 -11.15
CA PRO A 423 2.93 -34.74 -10.21
C PRO A 423 2.13 -34.64 -8.89
N LYS A 424 1.52 -35.76 -8.46
CA LYS A 424 0.79 -35.87 -7.18
C LYS A 424 1.75 -35.98 -6.01
N MET A 425 2.28 -34.84 -5.57
CA MET A 425 3.34 -34.82 -4.56
C MET A 425 3.29 -33.62 -3.62
N ALA A 426 2.36 -32.68 -3.81
CA ALA A 426 2.42 -31.38 -3.16
C ALA A 426 1.52 -31.29 -1.92
N ASP A 427 2.06 -30.82 -0.80
CA ASP A 427 1.26 -30.34 0.34
C ASP A 427 1.01 -28.82 0.28
N ALA A 428 1.77 -28.09 -0.54
CA ALA A 428 1.43 -26.72 -0.93
C ALA A 428 1.68 -26.46 -2.42
N ILE A 429 0.76 -25.73 -3.05
CA ILE A 429 0.90 -25.25 -4.42
C ILE A 429 0.77 -23.72 -4.45
N PHE A 430 1.73 -23.03 -5.06
CA PHE A 430 1.75 -21.58 -5.18
C PHE A 430 1.49 -21.16 -6.62
N LEU A 431 0.48 -20.31 -6.82
CA LEU A 431 0.07 -19.73 -8.11
C LEU A 431 0.18 -18.19 -8.06
N PRO A 432 1.39 -17.60 -8.11
CA PRO A 432 1.57 -16.16 -8.08
C PRO A 432 1.49 -15.52 -9.47
N ARG A 433 0.45 -14.70 -9.70
CA ARG A 433 0.20 -13.98 -10.96
C ARG A 433 0.27 -14.93 -12.16
N VAL A 434 -0.54 -15.99 -12.11
CA VAL A 434 -0.56 -17.04 -13.14
C VAL A 434 -1.89 -17.04 -13.86
N LEU A 435 -2.98 -17.07 -13.11
CA LEU A 435 -4.32 -17.29 -13.65
C LEU A 435 -4.91 -16.03 -14.29
N HIS A 436 -4.34 -14.86 -14.02
CA HIS A 436 -4.71 -13.63 -14.71
C HIS A 436 -4.34 -13.60 -16.21
N TYR A 437 -3.44 -14.48 -16.67
CA TYR A 437 -3.11 -14.62 -18.10
C TYR A 437 -4.11 -15.48 -18.88
N TRP A 438 -5.09 -16.07 -18.20
CA TRP A 438 -5.97 -17.08 -18.79
C TRP A 438 -7.44 -16.66 -18.74
N PRO A 439 -8.22 -16.94 -19.80
CA PRO A 439 -9.67 -16.92 -19.72
C PRO A 439 -10.20 -17.96 -18.73
N ASP A 440 -11.49 -17.86 -18.39
CA ASP A 440 -12.08 -18.63 -17.29
C ASP A 440 -12.03 -20.16 -17.51
N GLU A 441 -12.33 -20.63 -18.72
CA GLU A 441 -12.30 -22.07 -19.04
C GLU A 441 -10.91 -22.67 -18.78
N GLN A 442 -9.88 -21.97 -19.24
CA GLN A 442 -8.49 -22.37 -19.08
C GLN A 442 -8.03 -22.28 -17.62
N ALA A 443 -8.41 -21.20 -16.93
CA ALA A 443 -8.09 -21.02 -15.51
C ALA A 443 -8.69 -22.17 -14.66
N ILE A 444 -9.93 -22.58 -14.94
CA ILE A 444 -10.59 -23.71 -14.27
C ILE A 444 -9.82 -25.01 -14.50
N GLN A 445 -9.40 -25.29 -15.74
CA GLN A 445 -8.60 -26.48 -16.06
C GLN A 445 -7.28 -26.51 -15.29
N ILE A 446 -6.58 -25.37 -15.22
CA ILE A 446 -5.32 -25.25 -14.47
C ILE A 446 -5.56 -25.46 -12.97
N LEU A 447 -6.62 -24.87 -12.40
CA LEU A 447 -7.02 -25.07 -11.01
C LEU A 447 -7.36 -26.53 -10.71
N GLN A 448 -8.02 -27.23 -11.64
CA GLN A 448 -8.28 -28.67 -11.51
C GLN A 448 -6.98 -29.48 -11.53
N ARG A 449 -5.98 -29.12 -12.36
CA ARG A 449 -4.65 -29.76 -12.32
C ARG A 449 -3.91 -29.51 -11.01
N ALA A 450 -4.04 -28.31 -10.46
CA ALA A 450 -3.50 -27.98 -9.14
C ALA A 450 -4.17 -28.84 -8.06
N HIS A 451 -5.51 -28.85 -8.02
CA HIS A 451 -6.28 -29.67 -7.09
C HIS A 451 -5.88 -31.16 -7.16
N ASP A 452 -5.78 -31.73 -8.37
CA ASP A 452 -5.43 -33.14 -8.58
C ASP A 452 -4.02 -33.52 -8.09
N ALA A 453 -3.11 -32.54 -7.98
CA ALA A 453 -1.73 -32.74 -7.55
C ALA A 453 -1.51 -32.65 -6.04
N LEU A 454 -2.52 -32.19 -5.29
CA LEU A 454 -2.45 -32.07 -3.84
C LEU A 454 -2.44 -33.45 -3.16
N LEU A 455 -1.60 -33.57 -2.15
CA LEU A 455 -1.67 -34.62 -1.13
C LEU A 455 -2.86 -34.37 -0.20
N PRO A 456 -3.31 -35.39 0.58
CA PRO A 456 -4.29 -35.16 1.64
C PRO A 456 -3.87 -34.00 2.56
N HIS A 457 -4.79 -33.08 2.84
CA HIS A 457 -4.58 -31.83 3.60
C HIS A 457 -3.73 -30.76 2.92
N GLY A 458 -3.32 -30.97 1.66
CA GLY A 458 -2.60 -29.96 0.91
C GLY A 458 -3.42 -28.69 0.67
N LYS A 459 -2.72 -27.55 0.47
CA LYS A 459 -3.31 -26.23 0.25
C LYS A 459 -2.86 -25.63 -1.08
N ILE A 460 -3.71 -24.82 -1.70
CA ILE A 460 -3.31 -23.94 -2.80
C ILE A 460 -3.27 -22.50 -2.28
N TYR A 461 -2.18 -21.81 -2.57
CA TYR A 461 -1.96 -20.40 -2.31
C TYR A 461 -2.06 -19.66 -3.65
N LEU A 462 -3.24 -19.12 -3.93
CA LEU A 462 -3.50 -18.31 -5.13
C LEU A 462 -3.18 -16.85 -4.80
N ILE A 463 -2.22 -16.28 -5.51
CA ILE A 463 -1.73 -14.92 -5.27
C ILE A 463 -1.97 -14.09 -6.52
N GLU A 464 -2.91 -13.16 -6.46
CA GLU A 464 -3.40 -12.39 -7.61
C GLU A 464 -3.73 -10.96 -7.18
N MET A 465 -3.93 -10.06 -8.15
CA MET A 465 -4.58 -8.78 -7.89
C MET A 465 -6.09 -8.98 -8.04
N LEU A 466 -6.88 -8.74 -6.98
CA LEU A 466 -8.33 -8.81 -7.07
C LEU A 466 -8.93 -7.47 -7.46
N LEU A 467 -9.88 -7.50 -8.40
CA LEU A 467 -10.68 -6.33 -8.71
C LEU A 467 -11.65 -6.03 -7.56
N ASN A 468 -11.80 -4.75 -7.24
CA ASN A 468 -12.80 -4.30 -6.30
C ASN A 468 -14.15 -4.11 -7.02
N GLU A 469 -15.23 -4.63 -6.45
CA GLU A 469 -16.57 -4.53 -7.05
C GLU A 469 -17.18 -3.13 -6.96
N LYS A 470 -16.73 -2.33 -5.99
CA LYS A 470 -17.32 -1.02 -5.67
C LYS A 470 -16.47 0.15 -6.13
N ILE A 471 -15.18 -0.06 -6.37
CA ILE A 471 -14.22 1.00 -6.64
C ILE A 471 -13.46 0.66 -7.94
N PRO A 472 -13.32 1.62 -8.87
CA PRO A 472 -12.50 1.42 -10.06
C PRO A 472 -11.02 1.35 -9.65
N ASP A 473 -10.48 0.13 -9.61
CA ASP A 473 -9.08 -0.17 -9.32
C ASP A 473 -8.63 -1.36 -10.17
N GLY A 474 -7.38 -1.34 -10.67
CA GLY A 474 -6.82 -2.39 -11.51
C GLY A 474 -7.35 -2.49 -12.96
N ALA A 475 -8.36 -1.73 -13.35
CA ALA A 475 -9.01 -1.86 -14.68
C ALA A 475 -8.06 -1.65 -15.89
N LEU A 476 -7.07 -0.78 -15.78
CA LEU A 476 -6.06 -0.62 -16.85
C LEU A 476 -5.12 -1.83 -16.95
N LEU A 477 -4.83 -2.48 -15.82
CA LEU A 477 -4.07 -3.73 -15.81
C LEU A 477 -4.91 -4.89 -16.35
N ASP A 478 -6.21 -4.90 -16.09
CA ASP A 478 -7.15 -5.86 -16.68
C ASP A 478 -7.19 -5.73 -18.22
N LEU A 479 -7.28 -4.51 -18.75
CA LEU A 479 -7.12 -4.28 -20.19
C LEU A 479 -5.76 -4.74 -20.71
N ASN A 480 -4.69 -4.59 -19.92
CA ASN A 480 -3.38 -5.12 -20.30
C ASN A 480 -3.38 -6.65 -20.34
N MET A 481 -4.04 -7.34 -19.41
CA MET A 481 -4.17 -8.81 -19.46
C MET A 481 -4.94 -9.27 -20.69
N LEU A 482 -6.03 -8.58 -21.02
CA LEU A 482 -6.79 -8.81 -22.25
C LEU A 482 -5.90 -8.60 -23.50
N ALA A 483 -5.10 -7.53 -23.52
CA ALA A 483 -4.21 -7.21 -24.65
C ALA A 483 -3.02 -8.16 -24.80
N GLU A 484 -2.43 -8.62 -23.69
CA GLU A 484 -1.20 -9.43 -23.67
C GLU A 484 -1.47 -10.92 -23.87
N SER A 485 -2.61 -11.40 -23.38
CA SER A 485 -2.87 -12.84 -23.26
C SER A 485 -4.30 -13.27 -23.54
N GLY A 486 -5.27 -12.34 -23.53
CA GLY A 486 -6.70 -12.67 -23.52
C GLY A 486 -7.20 -13.10 -22.13
N GLY A 487 -6.36 -12.96 -21.10
CA GLY A 487 -6.71 -13.18 -19.70
C GLY A 487 -7.46 -12.00 -19.08
N ARG A 488 -7.61 -12.05 -17.76
CA ARG A 488 -8.33 -11.04 -16.95
C ARG A 488 -7.97 -11.07 -15.48
N LEU A 489 -8.05 -9.92 -14.84
CA LEU A 489 -8.19 -9.83 -13.39
C LEU A 489 -9.64 -10.18 -13.01
N ARG A 490 -9.84 -10.60 -11.76
CA ARG A 490 -11.14 -11.09 -11.28
C ARG A 490 -11.45 -10.52 -9.91
N THR A 491 -12.73 -10.31 -9.63
CA THR A 491 -13.22 -10.00 -8.29
C THR A 491 -13.20 -11.24 -7.41
N LEU A 492 -13.34 -11.07 -6.09
CA LEU A 492 -13.45 -12.20 -5.16
C LEU A 492 -14.68 -13.09 -5.46
N SER A 493 -15.80 -12.49 -5.87
CA SER A 493 -17.01 -13.25 -6.24
C SER A 493 -16.78 -14.11 -7.49
N GLN A 494 -16.13 -13.56 -8.52
CA GLN A 494 -15.73 -14.31 -9.71
C GLN A 494 -14.76 -15.45 -9.36
N TRP A 495 -13.75 -15.20 -8.54
CA TRP A 495 -12.86 -16.26 -8.04
C TRP A 495 -13.64 -17.37 -7.34
N THR A 496 -14.57 -17.03 -6.47
CA THR A 496 -15.39 -18.00 -5.73
C THR A 496 -16.17 -18.93 -6.68
N ILE A 497 -16.68 -18.40 -7.79
CA ILE A 497 -17.39 -19.18 -8.82
C ILE A 497 -16.42 -20.16 -9.51
N LEU A 498 -15.27 -19.66 -9.99
CA LEU A 498 -14.26 -20.48 -10.68
C LEU A 498 -13.73 -21.59 -9.77
N LEU A 499 -13.43 -21.25 -8.51
CA LEU A 499 -12.91 -22.20 -7.52
C LEU A 499 -13.91 -23.32 -7.25
N LYS A 500 -15.20 -23.01 -7.13
CA LYS A 500 -16.25 -24.01 -6.96
C LYS A 500 -16.31 -24.99 -8.16
N GLN A 501 -16.13 -24.49 -9.38
CA GLN A 501 -16.06 -25.31 -10.60
C GLN A 501 -14.80 -26.19 -10.67
N SER A 502 -13.77 -25.85 -9.88
CA SER A 502 -12.54 -26.62 -9.71
C SER A 502 -12.51 -27.45 -8.42
N SER A 503 -13.64 -27.63 -7.72
CA SER A 503 -13.73 -28.36 -6.44
C SER A 503 -12.88 -27.75 -5.30
N LEU A 504 -12.68 -26.44 -5.33
CA LEU A 504 -11.94 -25.66 -4.34
C LEU A 504 -12.87 -24.62 -3.69
N SER A 505 -12.53 -24.19 -2.47
CA SER A 505 -13.14 -23.02 -1.84
C SER A 505 -12.10 -22.12 -1.18
N VAL A 506 -12.45 -20.84 -1.00
CA VAL A 506 -11.63 -19.89 -0.26
C VAL A 506 -11.77 -20.20 1.23
N GLN A 507 -10.67 -20.63 1.86
CA GLN A 507 -10.59 -20.78 3.31
C GLN A 507 -10.25 -19.45 3.98
N GLN A 508 -9.36 -18.67 3.35
CA GLN A 508 -8.88 -17.40 3.89
C GLN A 508 -8.56 -16.44 2.74
N HIS A 509 -8.90 -15.17 2.92
CA HIS A 509 -8.51 -14.06 2.05
C HIS A 509 -7.72 -13.05 2.88
N LEU A 510 -6.51 -12.75 2.44
CA LEU A 510 -5.65 -11.74 3.04
C LEU A 510 -5.25 -10.72 1.98
N LYS A 511 -5.48 -9.44 2.22
CA LYS A 511 -4.93 -8.37 1.40
C LYS A 511 -3.49 -8.10 1.86
N ILE A 512 -2.50 -8.29 0.99
CA ILE A 512 -1.07 -8.15 1.31
C ILE A 512 -0.60 -6.73 1.04
N THR A 513 -0.89 -6.24 -0.16
CA THR A 513 -0.66 -4.86 -0.60
C THR A 513 -1.88 -4.37 -1.38
N ASP A 514 -1.86 -3.15 -1.90
CA ASP A 514 -2.91 -2.67 -2.81
C ASP A 514 -2.97 -3.44 -4.13
N GLY A 515 -1.88 -4.13 -4.54
CA GLY A 515 -1.82 -4.87 -5.81
C GLY A 515 -1.67 -6.38 -5.65
N VAL A 516 -1.77 -6.92 -4.43
CA VAL A 516 -1.53 -8.33 -4.11
C VAL A 516 -2.48 -8.81 -3.02
N ASP A 517 -3.29 -9.80 -3.37
CA ASP A 517 -4.13 -10.57 -2.46
C ASP A 517 -3.64 -12.02 -2.40
N LEU A 518 -3.79 -12.63 -1.23
CA LEU A 518 -3.59 -14.04 -1.00
C LEU A 518 -4.93 -14.73 -0.72
N LEU A 519 -5.28 -15.71 -1.54
CA LEU A 519 -6.36 -16.65 -1.28
C LEU A 519 -5.77 -18.01 -0.90
N VAL A 520 -6.02 -18.44 0.33
CA VAL A 520 -5.70 -19.79 0.79
C VAL A 520 -6.89 -20.68 0.49
N LEU A 521 -6.67 -21.71 -0.30
CA LEU A 521 -7.71 -22.58 -0.82
C LEU A 521 -7.63 -23.96 -0.19
N ASN A 522 -8.79 -24.56 0.07
CA ASN A 522 -8.94 -25.92 0.56
C ASN A 522 -9.68 -26.80 -0.46
N ASN A 523 -9.49 -28.12 -0.33
CA ASN A 523 -10.28 -29.08 -1.09
C ASN A 523 -11.69 -29.17 -0.53
N HIS A 524 -12.68 -29.14 -1.42
CA HIS A 524 -14.00 -29.63 -1.09
C HIS A 524 -13.94 -31.16 -0.96
N ILE A 525 -13.76 -31.67 0.25
CA ILE A 525 -14.09 -33.06 0.53
C ILE A 525 -15.62 -33.14 0.50
N LYS A 526 -16.18 -33.82 -0.50
CA LYS A 526 -17.59 -34.25 -0.48
C LYS A 526 -17.81 -35.08 0.80
N GLY A 527 -18.21 -34.47 1.91
CA GLY A 527 -18.41 -35.19 3.16
C GLY A 527 -18.56 -34.37 4.44
N THR A 528 -18.17 -33.10 4.51
CA THR A 528 -18.37 -32.29 5.73
C THR A 528 -19.41 -31.20 5.50
N SER A 529 -20.65 -31.48 5.88
CA SER A 529 -21.62 -30.43 6.22
C SER A 529 -21.15 -29.76 7.51
N LEU A 530 -21.14 -28.43 7.52
CA LEU A 530 -21.24 -27.55 8.69
C LEU A 530 -21.57 -26.16 8.09
N CYS A 531 -22.85 -25.82 7.98
CA CYS A 531 -23.66 -25.09 8.97
C CYS A 531 -23.23 -23.62 9.18
N ASN A 532 -24.20 -22.74 8.89
CA ASN A 532 -24.35 -21.34 9.32
C ASN A 532 -23.58 -20.23 8.59
N GLN A 533 -24.02 -19.91 7.37
CA GLN A 533 -24.34 -18.51 7.06
C GLN A 533 -25.85 -18.40 6.88
N LYS A 534 -26.49 -17.55 7.70
CA LYS A 534 -27.90 -17.20 7.54
C LYS A 534 -28.06 -16.48 6.20
N GLU A 535 -28.70 -17.13 5.25
CA GLU A 535 -29.31 -16.46 4.10
C GLU A 535 -30.42 -15.54 4.62
N ILE A 536 -30.30 -14.25 4.34
CA ILE A 536 -31.40 -13.30 4.45
C ILE A 536 -32.19 -13.44 3.14
N PRO A 537 -33.49 -13.78 3.15
CA PRO A 537 -34.26 -13.94 1.93
C PRO A 537 -34.40 -12.61 1.19
N LEU A 538 -34.05 -12.62 -0.10
CA LEU A 538 -34.44 -11.60 -1.07
C LEU A 538 -35.97 -11.65 -1.25
N GLN A 539 -36.69 -10.82 -0.51
CA GLN A 539 -38.03 -10.39 -0.88
C GLN A 539 -38.17 -8.87 -0.64
N ASN A 540 -38.58 -8.20 -1.72
CA ASN A 540 -39.16 -6.86 -1.86
C ASN A 540 -38.24 -5.68 -2.20
N LEU A 541 -38.56 -5.11 -3.38
CA LEU A 541 -38.50 -3.73 -3.89
C LEU A 541 -37.88 -3.77 -5.31
N VAL A 542 -38.64 -3.85 -6.42
CA VAL A 542 -39.49 -2.80 -7.04
C VAL A 542 -39.01 -1.40 -6.77
#